data_AF-A0A0J9X3U0-F1
#
_entry.id   AF-A0A0J9X3U0-F1
#
_cell.length_a   1.000
_cell.length_b   1.000
_cell.length_c   1.000
_cell.angle_alpha   90.00
_cell.angle_beta   90.00
_cell.angle_gamma   90.00
#
_symmetry.space_group_name_H-M   'P 1'
#
loop_
_entity.id
_entity.type
_entity.pdbx_description
1 polymer ?
#
loop_
_entity_poly.entity_id
_entity_poly.type
_entity_poly.pdbx_seq_one_letter_code
_entity_poly.pdbx_strand_id
1 'polypeptide(L)'
;MSSKFPSLEEIDQDLVTPSGADGEFTDFTSNTNNEEEDDFLTREKAALGADAAEFQTSADAQVASADEIAGFKASFPALDDNNNSSLGPSGLISEPAEPYLPDQPELTTKTQQLSLEDSEAIREWRERQALEIQRRDEQSEAKRKETREKANAAIDDFYENYSSKKDEAIEEVREAERRFLEERDNNITGTTWDRILKLIDTSSKGVKSELSDKTRFKEVLLALKGNPDAPGAAGY
;
A
#
# COMPACT_ATOMS: atom_id res chain seq x y z
N MET A 1 12.44 35.59 -10.70
CA MET A 1 13.48 34.91 -9.88
C MET A 1 12.89 33.59 -9.43
N SER A 2 13.41 32.46 -9.91
CA SER A 2 12.94 31.13 -9.51
C SER A 2 13.22 30.93 -8.03
N SER A 3 12.18 30.74 -7.22
CA SER A 3 12.30 30.41 -5.80
C SER A 3 13.10 29.13 -5.67
N LYS A 4 14.17 29.19 -4.86
CA LYS A 4 15.01 28.04 -4.46
C LYS A 4 14.38 27.23 -3.33
N PHE A 5 13.10 27.46 -3.04
CA PHE A 5 12.37 26.78 -1.98
C PHE A 5 11.39 25.80 -2.62
N PRO A 6 11.38 24.52 -2.17
CA PRO A 6 10.40 23.53 -2.58
C PRO A 6 8.98 24.05 -2.38
N SER A 7 8.07 23.70 -3.28
CA SER A 7 6.66 24.07 -3.14
C SER A 7 6.01 23.24 -2.04
N LEU A 8 5.02 23.80 -1.33
CA LEU A 8 4.30 23.09 -0.27
C LEU A 8 3.63 21.79 -0.75
N GLU A 9 3.35 21.66 -2.05
CA GLU A 9 2.80 20.45 -2.67
C GLU A 9 3.84 19.31 -2.77
N GLU A 10 5.13 19.64 -2.80
CA GLU A 10 6.25 18.69 -2.91
C GLU A 10 6.67 18.16 -1.53
N ILE A 11 6.43 18.95 -0.48
CA ILE A 11 6.67 18.56 0.92
C ILE A 11 5.56 17.63 1.44
N ASP A 12 4.31 17.82 0.99
CA ASP A 12 3.16 17.02 1.44
C ASP A 12 3.09 15.64 0.77
N GLN A 13 3.74 15.47 -0.39
CA GLN A 13 3.81 14.18 -1.10
C GLN A 13 4.75 13.16 -0.42
N ASP A 14 5.70 13.61 0.40
CA ASP A 14 6.64 12.74 1.13
C ASP A 14 6.18 12.44 2.57
N LEU A 15 5.03 12.97 3.00
CA LEU A 15 4.46 12.65 4.31
C LEU A 15 3.59 11.40 4.23
N VAL A 16 4.16 10.26 4.62
CA VAL A 16 3.38 9.06 4.98
C VAL A 16 2.52 9.40 6.19
N THR A 17 1.21 9.56 6.01
CA THR A 17 0.26 9.68 7.12
C THR A 17 -0.02 8.27 7.69
N PRO A 18 0.39 7.93 8.93
CA PRO A 18 0.01 6.67 9.54
C PRO A 18 -1.50 6.69 9.84
N SER A 19 -2.25 5.79 9.18
CA SER A 19 -3.66 5.55 9.50
C SER A 19 -3.73 4.47 10.58
N GLY A 20 -3.71 4.90 11.84
CA GLY A 20 -4.05 4.09 13.02
C GLY A 20 -5.29 4.69 13.70
N ALA A 21 -6.25 3.84 14.05
CA ALA A 21 -7.60 4.20 14.43
C ALA A 21 -7.74 4.51 15.94
N ASP A 22 -7.14 5.60 16.39
CA ASP A 22 -7.27 6.08 17.77
C ASP A 22 -6.64 7.46 17.89
N GLY A 23 -7.50 8.48 17.95
CA GLY A 23 -7.09 9.89 18.03
C GLY A 23 -6.57 10.28 19.40
N GLU A 24 -5.37 9.83 19.74
CA GLU A 24 -4.59 10.37 20.85
C GLU A 24 -3.31 11.01 20.29
N PHE A 25 -3.28 12.35 20.32
CA PHE A 25 -2.11 13.15 19.98
C PHE A 25 -1.06 12.95 21.07
N THR A 26 -0.11 12.04 20.84
CA THR A 26 1.04 11.86 21.72
C THR A 26 2.06 12.96 21.42
N ASP A 27 2.18 13.89 22.37
CA ASP A 27 3.17 14.95 22.41
C ASP A 27 4.59 14.33 22.41
N PHE A 28 5.31 14.54 21.31
CA PHE A 28 6.68 14.04 21.06
C PHE A 28 7.72 14.58 22.06
N THR A 29 7.37 15.50 22.96
CA THR A 29 8.33 16.17 23.84
C THR A 29 8.31 15.73 25.31
N SER A 30 7.48 14.75 25.70
CA SER A 30 7.53 14.23 27.06
C SER A 30 8.59 13.15 27.20
N ASN A 31 9.72 13.53 27.79
CA ASN A 31 10.75 12.68 28.38
C ASN A 31 10.15 11.61 29.32
N THR A 32 9.74 10.47 28.75
CA THR A 32 9.41 9.24 29.49
C THR A 32 10.53 8.25 29.25
N ASN A 33 11.19 7.85 30.34
CA ASN A 33 12.32 6.90 30.38
C ASN A 33 11.94 5.46 29.98
N ASN A 34 11.14 5.27 28.93
CA ASN A 34 10.80 3.98 28.33
C ASN A 34 11.28 3.97 26.88
N GLU A 35 12.61 3.98 26.70
CA GLU A 35 13.28 4.06 25.39
C GLU A 35 12.95 2.88 24.44
N GLU A 36 12.31 1.81 24.93
CA GLU A 36 12.02 0.61 24.13
C GLU A 36 10.61 0.60 23.52
N GLU A 37 9.62 1.28 24.10
CA GLU A 37 8.22 1.21 23.65
C GLU A 37 7.82 2.35 22.70
N ASP A 38 8.52 3.49 22.74
CA ASP A 38 8.25 4.65 21.89
C ASP A 38 9.09 4.68 20.60
N ASP A 39 9.98 3.71 20.40
CA ASP A 39 10.78 3.62 19.17
C ASP A 39 9.87 3.23 17.99
N PHE A 40 9.85 4.09 16.98
CA PHE A 40 8.99 3.97 15.79
C PHE A 40 9.10 2.57 15.17
N LEU A 41 10.31 2.00 15.12
CA LEU A 41 10.55 0.67 14.56
C LEU A 41 9.94 -0.44 15.41
N THR A 42 9.99 -0.31 16.73
CA THR A 42 9.37 -1.28 17.65
C THR A 42 7.86 -1.25 17.54
N ARG A 43 7.27 -0.04 17.44
CA ARG A 43 5.83 0.12 17.26
C ARG A 43 5.34 -0.44 15.94
N GLU A 44 6.01 -0.13 14.83
CA GLU A 44 5.65 -0.69 13.52
C GLU A 44 5.85 -2.20 13.48
N LYS A 45 6.91 -2.72 14.09
CA LYS A 45 7.14 -4.17 14.22
C LYS A 45 6.04 -4.85 15.03
N ALA A 46 5.56 -4.24 16.10
CA ALA A 46 4.44 -4.76 16.88
C ALA A 46 3.12 -4.72 16.09
N ALA A 47 2.89 -3.66 15.32
CA ALA A 47 1.71 -3.52 14.46
C ALA A 47 1.67 -4.57 13.33
N LEU A 48 2.82 -4.88 12.71
CA LEU A 48 2.92 -5.88 11.64
C LEU A 48 3.11 -7.33 12.14
N GLY A 49 3.47 -7.53 13.41
CA GLY A 49 3.57 -8.86 14.02
C GLY A 49 4.59 -9.77 13.32
N ALA A 50 4.16 -10.97 12.91
CA ALA A 50 5.03 -11.98 12.29
C ALA A 50 5.55 -11.54 10.91
N ASP A 51 4.80 -10.71 10.19
CA ASP A 51 5.13 -10.27 8.83
C ASP A 51 6.22 -9.18 8.82
N ALA A 52 6.50 -8.56 9.97
CA ALA A 52 7.55 -7.56 10.10
C ALA A 52 8.96 -8.11 9.75
N ALA A 53 9.17 -9.42 9.88
CA ALA A 53 10.43 -10.07 9.53
C ALA A 53 10.70 -10.07 8.01
N GLU A 54 9.67 -9.94 7.17
CA GLU A 54 9.82 -9.90 5.71
C GLU A 54 10.31 -8.55 5.20
N PHE A 55 10.13 -7.48 6.00
CA PHE A 55 10.58 -6.13 5.68
C PHE A 55 11.97 -5.80 6.23
N GLN A 56 12.59 -6.73 6.98
CA GLN A 56 13.93 -6.52 7.51
C GLN A 56 14.98 -6.63 6.38
N THR A 57 15.72 -5.55 6.15
CA THR A 57 16.77 -5.50 5.11
C THR A 57 18.16 -5.58 5.74
N SER A 58 19.17 -5.99 4.96
CA SER A 58 20.56 -6.02 5.45
C SER A 58 21.13 -4.64 5.82
N ALA A 59 20.50 -3.55 5.37
CA ALA A 59 20.87 -2.19 5.73
C ALA A 59 20.45 -1.81 7.15
N ASP A 60 19.44 -2.49 7.71
CA ASP A 60 18.92 -2.25 9.06
C ASP A 60 19.97 -2.58 10.15
N ALA A 61 20.77 -3.62 9.90
CA ALA A 61 21.91 -3.99 10.74
C ALA A 61 23.05 -2.96 10.71
N GLN A 62 23.09 -2.08 9.70
CA GLN A 62 24.11 -1.05 9.53
C GLN A 62 23.74 0.22 10.32
N VAL A 63 22.46 0.59 10.34
CA VAL A 63 21.91 1.72 11.10
C VAL A 63 21.91 1.45 12.62
N ALA A 64 21.81 0.17 13.04
CA ALA A 64 21.92 -0.24 14.44
C ALA A 64 23.36 -0.25 14.99
N SER A 65 24.36 0.22 14.23
CA SER A 65 25.72 0.34 14.75
C SER A 65 25.78 1.48 15.78
N ALA A 66 25.98 1.12 17.06
CA ALA A 66 25.99 2.06 18.17
C ALA A 66 27.00 3.23 17.98
N ASP A 67 28.05 3.01 17.19
CA ASP A 67 29.07 4.01 16.87
C ASP A 67 28.56 5.13 15.94
N GLU A 68 27.72 4.83 14.94
CA GLU A 68 27.17 5.85 14.03
C GLU A 68 26.10 6.71 14.74
N ILE A 69 25.29 6.07 15.59
CA ILE A 69 24.30 6.75 16.44
C ILE A 69 25.00 7.69 17.45
N ALA A 70 26.13 7.26 18.02
CA ALA A 70 26.93 8.10 18.91
C ALA A 70 27.52 9.32 18.19
N GLY A 71 27.99 9.14 16.94
CA GLY A 71 28.48 10.23 16.09
C GLY A 71 27.38 11.25 15.73
N PHE A 72 26.16 10.80 15.48
CA PHE A 72 24.99 11.66 15.27
C PHE A 72 24.61 12.43 16.53
N LYS A 73 24.55 11.77 17.69
CA LYS A 73 24.26 12.41 18.99
C LYS A 73 25.30 13.48 19.34
N ALA A 74 26.57 13.27 19.01
CA ALA A 74 27.65 14.25 19.22
C ALA A 74 27.62 15.45 18.26
N SER A 75 26.84 15.38 17.18
CA SER A 75 26.70 16.47 16.20
C SER A 75 25.70 17.54 16.63
N PHE A 76 24.91 17.27 17.67
CA PHE A 76 24.08 18.28 18.32
C PHE A 76 24.82 18.86 19.53
N PRO A 77 24.77 20.18 19.75
CA PRO A 77 25.26 20.77 20.98
C PRO A 77 24.59 20.09 22.18
N ALA A 78 25.39 19.53 23.08
CA ALA A 78 24.88 18.89 24.29
C ALA A 78 24.11 19.93 25.12
N LEU A 79 22.79 19.76 25.22
CA LEU A 79 21.98 20.43 26.22
C LEU A 79 22.23 19.70 27.54
N ASP A 80 23.32 20.02 28.23
CA ASP A 80 23.50 19.57 29.61
C ASP A 80 22.36 20.17 30.44
N ASP A 81 21.52 19.31 31.03
CA ASP A 81 20.34 19.65 31.85
C ASP A 81 20.64 20.57 33.06
N ASN A 82 21.92 20.88 33.30
CA ASN A 82 22.37 21.65 34.45
C ASN A 82 22.91 23.04 34.09
N ASN A 83 22.92 23.44 32.81
CA ASN A 83 23.42 24.76 32.40
C ASN A 83 22.47 25.54 31.49
N ASN A 84 21.16 25.29 31.62
CA ASN A 84 20.12 26.10 31.01
C ASN A 84 19.95 27.44 31.76
N SER A 85 20.95 28.32 31.68
CA SER A 85 20.80 29.72 32.08
C SER A 85 20.55 30.65 30.88
N SER A 86 20.26 30.10 29.69
CA SER A 86 20.16 30.85 28.43
C SER A 86 18.74 30.86 27.83
N LEU A 87 17.83 29.99 28.28
CA LEU A 87 16.42 30.10 27.92
C LEU A 87 15.68 30.89 29.00
N GLY A 88 15.26 32.11 28.67
CA GLY A 88 14.25 32.81 29.46
C GLY A 88 12.95 32.00 29.51
N PRO A 89 12.06 32.26 30.50
CA PRO A 89 10.84 31.47 30.75
C PRO A 89 9.79 31.47 29.61
N SER A 90 10.09 32.12 28.48
CA SER A 90 9.23 32.24 27.31
C SER A 90 9.87 31.67 26.02
N GLY A 91 10.93 30.84 26.11
CA GLY A 91 11.44 30.04 24.99
C GLY A 91 12.01 30.80 23.78
N LEU A 92 12.20 32.12 23.89
CA LEU A 92 12.83 32.93 22.85
C LEU A 92 14.33 33.07 23.13
N ILE A 93 15.17 32.74 22.16
CA ILE A 93 16.62 33.01 22.17
C ILE A 93 16.78 34.50 21.86
N SER A 94 16.92 35.31 22.89
CA SER A 94 17.25 36.73 22.74
C SER A 94 18.04 37.23 23.93
N GLU A 95 19.38 37.12 23.84
CA GLU A 95 20.32 38.25 23.92
C GLU A 95 21.76 37.72 24.03
N PRO A 96 22.77 38.42 23.47
CA PRO A 96 24.15 38.21 23.90
C PRO A 96 24.27 38.61 25.37
N ALA A 97 24.80 37.71 26.20
CA ALA A 97 25.04 37.95 27.61
C ALA A 97 25.90 39.20 27.83
N GLU A 98 25.28 40.32 28.22
CA GLU A 98 26.02 41.46 28.75
C GLU A 98 26.58 41.13 30.15
N PRO A 99 27.75 41.66 30.53
CA PRO A 99 28.35 41.39 31.82
C PRO A 99 27.47 41.96 32.94
N TYR A 100 27.06 41.09 33.86
CA TYR A 100 26.28 41.42 35.06
C TYR A 100 26.94 42.54 35.88
N LEU A 101 26.28 43.71 35.96
CA LEU A 101 26.57 44.75 36.96
C LEU A 101 25.51 44.68 38.07
N PRO A 102 25.89 44.56 39.35
CA PRO A 102 24.94 44.60 40.46
C PRO A 102 24.40 46.03 40.68
N ASP A 103 23.10 46.13 41.04
CA ASP A 103 22.28 47.33 41.34
C ASP A 103 21.56 48.04 40.18
N GLN A 104 20.71 47.31 39.42
CA GLN A 104 19.63 47.94 38.64
C GLN A 104 18.27 47.73 39.33
N PRO A 105 17.40 48.76 39.43
CA PRO A 105 16.06 48.59 39.97
C PRO A 105 15.19 47.76 39.02
N GLU A 106 14.66 46.64 39.54
CA GLU A 106 13.70 45.75 38.89
C GLU A 106 12.55 46.55 38.25
N LEU A 107 12.57 46.70 36.92
CA LEU A 107 11.44 47.26 36.16
C LEU A 107 10.34 46.22 36.09
N THR A 108 9.46 46.22 37.08
CA THR A 108 8.22 45.45 37.05
C THR A 108 7.36 46.01 35.90
N THR A 109 7.32 45.34 34.76
CA THR A 109 6.52 45.72 33.60
C THR A 109 5.05 45.38 33.86
N LYS A 110 4.37 46.26 34.60
CA LYS A 110 2.91 46.29 34.62
C LYS A 110 2.42 46.71 33.22
N THR A 111 2.21 45.73 32.35
CA THR A 111 1.42 45.92 31.14
C THR A 111 -0.01 46.21 31.58
N GLN A 112 -0.34 47.50 31.63
CA GLN A 112 -1.71 47.95 31.83
C GLN A 112 -2.57 47.36 30.72
N GLN A 113 -3.60 46.61 31.10
CA GLN A 113 -4.69 46.18 30.24
C GLN A 113 -5.39 47.43 29.69
N LEU A 114 -4.88 47.97 28.59
CA LEU A 114 -5.55 49.01 27.81
C LEU A 114 -6.79 48.39 27.15
N SER A 115 -7.89 49.12 27.13
CA SER A 115 -9.23 48.67 26.72
C SER A 115 -9.23 47.90 25.40
N LEU A 116 -9.83 46.71 25.45
CA LEU A 116 -9.83 45.64 24.45
C LEU A 116 -10.73 45.89 23.22
N GLU A 117 -10.88 47.14 22.77
CA GLU A 117 -11.40 47.35 21.41
C GLU A 117 -10.20 47.20 20.46
N ASP A 118 -10.08 46.01 19.86
CA ASP A 118 -9.12 45.75 18.78
C ASP A 118 -9.25 46.88 17.73
N SER A 119 -8.14 47.51 17.36
CA SER A 119 -8.10 48.56 16.33
C SER A 119 -8.82 48.08 15.05
N GLU A 120 -9.56 48.96 14.36
CA GLU A 120 -10.29 48.58 13.13
C GLU A 120 -9.39 47.90 12.08
N ALA A 121 -8.12 48.30 12.01
CA ALA A 121 -7.13 47.66 11.14
C ALA A 121 -6.84 46.19 11.52
N ILE A 122 -6.83 45.87 12.82
CA ILE A 122 -6.65 44.51 13.32
C ILE A 122 -7.91 43.69 13.03
N ARG A 123 -9.11 44.29 13.18
CA ARG A 123 -10.38 43.65 12.83
C ARG A 123 -10.44 43.29 11.34
N GLU A 124 -10.15 44.23 10.46
CA GLU A 124 -10.10 43.98 9.01
C GLU A 124 -9.05 42.93 8.63
N TRP A 125 -7.90 42.94 9.28
CA TRP A 125 -6.86 41.93 9.04
C TRP A 125 -7.32 40.53 9.45
N ARG A 126 -7.95 40.38 10.63
CA ARG A 126 -8.53 39.10 11.07
C ARG A 126 -9.62 38.61 10.12
N GLU A 127 -10.51 39.50 9.67
CA GLU A 127 -11.56 39.16 8.70
C GLU A 127 -10.96 38.68 7.37
N ARG A 128 -9.94 39.35 6.83
CA ARG A 128 -9.26 38.91 5.59
C ARG A 128 -8.53 37.58 5.77
N GLN A 129 -7.86 37.37 6.90
CA GLN A 129 -7.18 36.10 7.20
C GLN A 129 -8.18 34.95 7.35
N ALA A 130 -9.28 35.17 8.08
CA ALA A 130 -10.33 34.17 8.24
C ALA A 130 -10.92 33.75 6.88
N LEU A 131 -11.14 34.70 5.97
CA LEU A 131 -11.62 34.41 4.63
C LEU A 131 -10.61 33.59 3.81
N GLU A 132 -9.31 33.94 3.87
CA GLU A 132 -8.27 33.18 3.17
C GLU A 132 -8.11 31.75 3.72
N ILE A 133 -8.18 31.59 5.05
CA ILE A 133 -8.17 30.28 5.71
C ILE A 133 -9.39 29.47 5.26
N GLN A 134 -10.59 30.06 5.31
CA GLN A 134 -11.81 29.41 4.86
C GLN A 134 -11.69 28.95 3.40
N ARG A 135 -11.18 29.81 2.51
CA ARG A 135 -10.96 29.45 1.10
C ARG A 135 -10.00 28.27 0.95
N ARG A 136 -8.90 28.26 1.71
CA ARG A 136 -7.92 27.17 1.70
C ARG A 136 -8.52 25.87 2.25
N ASP A 137 -9.32 25.97 3.30
CA ASP A 137 -10.00 24.83 3.91
C ASP A 137 -11.04 24.25 2.96
N GLU A 138 -11.86 25.07 2.31
CA GLU A 138 -12.83 24.66 1.29
C GLU A 138 -12.15 23.93 0.12
N GLN A 139 -11.00 24.43 -0.35
CA GLN A 139 -10.21 23.76 -1.40
C GLN A 139 -9.65 22.42 -0.92
N SER A 140 -9.19 22.35 0.33
CA SER A 140 -8.64 21.13 0.93
C SER A 140 -9.72 20.08 1.15
N GLU A 141 -10.92 20.49 1.58
CA GLU A 141 -12.08 19.63 1.71
C GLU A 141 -12.59 19.13 0.37
N ALA A 142 -12.62 19.98 -0.66
CA ALA A 142 -12.99 19.59 -2.01
C ALA A 142 -12.03 18.54 -2.58
N LYS A 143 -10.71 18.76 -2.47
CA LYS A 143 -9.69 17.77 -2.88
C LYS A 143 -9.85 16.46 -2.09
N ARG A 144 -10.07 16.52 -0.78
CA ARG A 144 -10.30 15.31 0.05
C ARG A 144 -11.55 14.55 -0.37
N LYS A 145 -12.63 15.25 -0.70
CA LYS A 145 -13.85 14.62 -1.22
C LYS A 145 -13.61 13.98 -2.58
N GLU A 146 -12.96 14.66 -3.51
CA GLU A 146 -12.62 14.12 -4.83
C GLU A 146 -11.77 12.85 -4.71
N THR A 147 -10.74 12.85 -3.86
CA THR A 147 -9.93 11.65 -3.61
C THR A 147 -10.75 10.50 -3.04
N ARG A 148 -11.68 10.78 -2.12
CA ARG A 148 -12.57 9.77 -1.55
C ARG A 148 -13.55 9.22 -2.59
N GLU A 149 -14.15 10.09 -3.40
CA GLU A 149 -15.06 9.70 -4.48
C GLU A 149 -14.34 8.86 -5.54
N LYS A 150 -13.12 9.27 -5.93
CA LYS A 150 -12.28 8.50 -6.84
C LYS A 150 -11.89 7.14 -6.27
N ALA A 151 -11.56 7.07 -4.98
CA ALA A 151 -11.26 5.80 -4.32
C ALA A 151 -12.50 4.89 -4.28
N ASN A 152 -13.68 5.42 -3.96
CA ASN A 152 -14.93 4.67 -3.99
C ASN A 152 -15.25 4.17 -5.40
N ALA A 153 -15.14 5.03 -6.42
CA ALA A 153 -15.37 4.64 -7.81
C ALA A 153 -14.39 3.54 -8.25
N ALA A 154 -13.12 3.62 -7.87
CA ALA A 154 -12.13 2.58 -8.17
C ALA A 154 -12.46 1.24 -7.49
N ILE A 155 -13.07 1.26 -6.31
CA ILE A 155 -13.55 0.06 -5.63
C ILE A 155 -14.73 -0.56 -6.39
N ASP A 156 -15.70 0.26 -6.78
CA ASP A 156 -16.87 -0.20 -7.54
C ASP A 156 -16.44 -0.80 -8.89
N ASP A 157 -15.57 -0.10 -9.63
CA ASP A 157 -15.00 -0.55 -10.90
C ASP A 157 -14.26 -1.89 -10.73
N PHE A 158 -13.53 -2.08 -9.62
CA PHE A 158 -12.84 -3.34 -9.34
C PHE A 158 -13.83 -4.50 -9.19
N TYR A 159 -14.90 -4.32 -8.42
CA TYR A 159 -15.90 -5.36 -8.21
C TYR A 159 -16.73 -5.65 -9.46
N GLU A 160 -17.07 -4.64 -10.26
CA GLU A 160 -17.73 -4.84 -11.55
C GLU A 160 -16.83 -5.66 -12.49
N ASN A 161 -15.57 -5.24 -12.67
CA ASN A 161 -14.62 -5.98 -13.50
C ASN A 161 -14.34 -7.40 -12.98
N TYR A 162 -14.25 -7.58 -11.66
CA TYR A 162 -14.03 -8.90 -11.06
C TYR A 162 -15.23 -9.81 -11.27
N SER A 163 -16.45 -9.31 -11.02
CA SER A 163 -17.68 -10.08 -11.22
C SER A 163 -17.88 -10.45 -12.69
N SER A 164 -17.66 -9.52 -13.62
CA SER A 164 -17.68 -9.79 -15.06
C SER A 164 -16.70 -10.90 -15.45
N LYS A 165 -15.43 -10.79 -15.02
CA LYS A 165 -14.41 -11.80 -15.32
C LYS A 165 -14.74 -13.17 -14.71
N LYS A 166 -15.28 -13.18 -13.49
CA LYS A 166 -15.73 -14.40 -12.83
C LYS A 166 -16.87 -15.04 -13.62
N ASP A 167 -17.87 -14.27 -14.02
CA ASP A 167 -19.03 -14.77 -14.74
C ASP A 167 -18.64 -15.25 -16.14
N GLU A 168 -17.74 -14.55 -16.84
CA GLU A 168 -17.13 -15.00 -18.09
C GLU A 168 -16.38 -16.33 -17.92
N ALA A 169 -15.54 -16.46 -16.90
CA ALA A 169 -14.81 -17.69 -16.63
C ALA A 169 -15.76 -18.86 -16.30
N ILE A 170 -16.83 -18.60 -15.55
CA ILE A 170 -17.86 -19.61 -15.27
C ILE A 170 -18.57 -20.00 -16.57
N GLU A 171 -18.94 -19.05 -17.43
CA GLU A 171 -19.59 -19.37 -18.70
C GLU A 171 -18.66 -20.11 -19.66
N GLU A 172 -17.37 -19.79 -19.69
CA GLU A 172 -16.36 -20.55 -20.44
C GLU A 172 -16.28 -21.99 -19.94
N VAL A 173 -16.24 -22.21 -18.62
CA VAL A 173 -16.25 -23.55 -18.02
C VAL A 173 -17.54 -24.29 -18.38
N ARG A 174 -18.71 -23.63 -18.33
CA ARG A 174 -19.99 -24.22 -18.73
C ARG A 174 -20.03 -24.54 -20.21
N GLU A 175 -19.51 -23.67 -21.08
CA GLU A 175 -19.45 -23.93 -22.50
C GLU A 175 -18.49 -25.08 -22.81
N ALA A 176 -17.33 -25.13 -22.15
CA ALA A 176 -16.39 -26.23 -22.26
C ALA A 176 -17.03 -27.55 -21.78
N GLU A 177 -17.80 -27.54 -20.69
CA GLU A 177 -18.55 -28.70 -20.22
C GLU A 177 -19.61 -29.14 -21.25
N ARG A 178 -20.39 -28.20 -21.79
CA ARG A 178 -21.37 -28.49 -22.86
C ARG A 178 -20.71 -29.09 -24.09
N ARG A 179 -19.59 -28.51 -24.55
CA ARG A 179 -18.82 -29.02 -25.69
C ARG A 179 -18.24 -30.41 -25.40
N PHE A 180 -17.73 -30.64 -24.20
CA PHE A 180 -17.23 -31.95 -23.78
C PHE A 180 -18.34 -33.01 -23.74
N LEU A 181 -19.52 -32.66 -23.22
CA LEU A 181 -20.68 -33.55 -23.22
C LEU A 181 -21.15 -33.86 -24.65
N GLU A 182 -21.21 -32.86 -25.52
CA GLU A 182 -21.55 -33.06 -26.94
C GLU A 182 -20.52 -33.95 -27.65
N GLU A 183 -19.22 -33.72 -27.43
CA GLU A 183 -18.16 -34.56 -27.97
C GLU A 183 -18.26 -35.99 -27.43
N ARG A 184 -18.52 -36.16 -26.13
CA ARG A 184 -18.77 -37.47 -25.52
C ARG A 184 -19.97 -38.17 -26.15
N ASP A 185 -21.10 -37.49 -26.31
CA ASP A 185 -22.33 -38.07 -26.85
C ASP A 185 -22.16 -38.43 -28.34
N ASN A 186 -21.51 -37.57 -29.13
CA ASN A 186 -21.09 -37.87 -30.51
C ASN A 186 -20.06 -39.01 -30.59
N ASN A 187 -19.26 -39.23 -29.54
CA ASN A 187 -18.35 -40.35 -29.41
C ASN A 187 -19.05 -41.66 -29.00
N ILE A 188 -20.24 -41.58 -28.41
CA ILE A 188 -21.05 -42.75 -28.07
C ILE A 188 -21.86 -43.24 -29.30
N THR A 189 -22.21 -42.35 -30.24
CA THR A 189 -22.92 -42.75 -31.47
C THR A 189 -21.98 -43.44 -32.47
N GLY A 190 -22.27 -44.70 -32.85
CA GLY A 190 -21.48 -45.49 -33.82
C GLY A 190 -21.25 -46.94 -33.40
N THR A 191 -20.50 -47.71 -34.20
CA THR A 191 -20.07 -49.07 -33.83
C THR A 191 -18.99 -49.02 -32.74
N THR A 192 -18.85 -50.08 -31.94
CA THR A 192 -17.81 -50.15 -30.88
C THR A 192 -16.40 -49.87 -31.41
N TRP A 193 -16.11 -50.30 -32.63
CA TRP A 193 -14.84 -50.05 -33.33
C TRP A 193 -14.64 -48.59 -33.75
N ASP A 194 -15.71 -47.87 -34.10
CA ASP A 194 -15.63 -46.41 -34.34
C ASP A 194 -15.24 -45.66 -33.06
N ARG A 195 -15.73 -46.10 -31.89
CA ARG A 195 -15.37 -45.51 -30.59
C ARG A 195 -13.90 -45.75 -30.25
N ILE A 196 -13.44 -46.99 -30.45
CA ILE A 196 -12.04 -47.40 -30.21
C ILE A 196 -11.08 -46.61 -31.11
N LEU A 197 -11.42 -46.44 -32.40
CA LEU A 197 -10.59 -45.71 -33.35
C LEU A 197 -10.42 -44.22 -32.97
N LYS A 198 -11.44 -43.59 -32.38
CA LYS A 198 -11.36 -42.20 -31.92
C LYS A 198 -10.53 -42.03 -30.65
N LEU A 199 -10.51 -43.03 -29.77
CA LEU A 199 -9.74 -43.01 -28.51
C LEU A 199 -8.25 -43.29 -28.75
N ILE A 200 -7.93 -44.02 -29.82
CA ILE A 200 -6.56 -44.32 -30.23
C ILE A 200 -6.02 -43.14 -31.05
N ASP A 201 -4.92 -42.54 -30.59
CA ASP A 201 -4.17 -41.60 -31.42
C ASP A 201 -3.58 -42.35 -32.64
N THR A 202 -4.26 -42.21 -33.77
CA THR A 202 -3.82 -42.76 -35.06
C THR A 202 -2.74 -41.92 -35.72
N SER A 203 -2.41 -40.75 -35.17
CA SER A 203 -1.30 -39.94 -35.66
C SER A 203 0.00 -40.73 -35.53
N SER A 204 0.86 -40.65 -36.55
CA SER A 204 2.21 -41.22 -36.47
C SER A 204 3.16 -40.35 -35.62
N LYS A 205 2.62 -39.45 -34.80
CA LYS A 205 3.35 -38.43 -34.03
C LYS A 205 3.65 -38.88 -32.58
N GLY A 206 3.61 -40.18 -32.33
CA GLY A 206 4.27 -40.79 -31.17
C GLY A 206 5.70 -41.20 -31.51
N VAL A 207 6.56 -41.34 -30.49
CA VAL A 207 7.90 -41.93 -30.60
C VAL A 207 7.79 -43.22 -31.40
N LYS A 208 8.38 -43.24 -32.61
CA LYS A 208 8.44 -44.44 -33.45
C LYS A 208 9.22 -45.48 -32.65
N SER A 209 8.51 -46.40 -32.00
CA SER A 209 9.13 -47.56 -31.39
C SER A 209 9.59 -48.46 -32.54
N GLU A 210 10.89 -48.51 -32.75
CA GLU A 210 11.56 -49.28 -33.82
C GLU A 210 11.22 -50.78 -33.79
N LEU A 211 10.65 -51.24 -32.66
CA LEU A 211 10.24 -52.62 -32.40
C LEU A 211 8.74 -52.89 -32.63
N SER A 212 7.90 -51.88 -32.88
CA SER A 212 6.44 -52.03 -33.01
C SER A 212 5.93 -51.28 -34.25
N ASP A 213 5.84 -51.99 -35.37
CA ASP A 213 5.17 -51.49 -36.56
C ASP A 213 3.65 -51.54 -36.38
N LYS A 214 3.04 -50.38 -36.14
CA LYS A 214 1.59 -50.24 -35.95
C LYS A 214 0.82 -50.12 -37.26
N THR A 215 1.47 -50.26 -38.42
CA THR A 215 0.82 -50.10 -39.74
C THR A 215 -0.29 -51.12 -39.97
N ARG A 216 -0.01 -52.41 -39.75
CA ARG A 216 -1.03 -53.48 -39.87
C ARG A 216 -2.17 -53.33 -38.86
N PHE A 217 -1.86 -52.85 -37.66
CA PHE A 217 -2.88 -52.59 -36.63
C PHE A 217 -3.81 -51.45 -37.04
N LYS A 218 -3.26 -50.38 -37.63
CA LYS A 218 -4.07 -49.29 -38.20
C LYS A 218 -4.95 -49.79 -39.35
N GLU A 219 -4.42 -50.60 -40.26
CA GLU A 219 -5.18 -51.21 -41.37
C GLU A 219 -6.36 -52.05 -40.86
N VAL A 220 -6.13 -52.90 -39.86
CA VAL A 220 -7.19 -53.69 -39.22
C VAL A 220 -8.25 -52.77 -38.58
N LEU A 221 -7.85 -51.76 -37.80
CA LEU A 221 -8.81 -50.84 -37.18
C LEU A 221 -9.64 -50.03 -38.20
N LEU A 222 -9.01 -49.61 -39.31
CA LEU A 222 -9.69 -48.94 -40.42
C LEU A 222 -10.66 -49.88 -41.14
N ALA A 223 -10.32 -51.16 -41.27
CA ALA A 223 -11.19 -52.17 -41.85
C ALA A 223 -12.38 -52.50 -40.94
N LEU A 224 -12.24 -52.42 -39.62
CA LEU A 224 -13.36 -52.69 -38.69
C LEU A 224 -14.28 -51.47 -38.47
N LYS A 225 -13.85 -50.28 -38.88
CA LYS A 225 -14.60 -49.03 -38.83
C LYS A 225 -15.91 -49.15 -39.63
N GLY A 226 -17.06 -48.88 -39.01
CA GLY A 226 -18.37 -48.87 -39.66
C GLY A 226 -18.91 -50.23 -40.15
N ASN A 227 -18.22 -51.34 -39.88
CA ASN A 227 -18.69 -52.67 -40.28
C ASN A 227 -19.70 -53.25 -39.27
N PRO A 228 -20.97 -53.48 -39.66
CA PRO A 228 -22.01 -53.93 -38.73
C PRO A 228 -21.87 -55.42 -38.34
N ASP A 229 -21.17 -56.22 -39.15
CA ASP A 229 -20.91 -57.65 -38.92
C ASP A 229 -19.55 -57.89 -38.22
N ALA A 230 -18.87 -56.82 -37.82
CA ALA A 230 -17.62 -56.95 -37.07
C ALA A 230 -17.88 -57.53 -35.67
N PRO A 231 -16.98 -58.37 -35.14
CA PRO A 231 -17.16 -58.96 -33.82
C PRO A 231 -17.26 -57.87 -32.76
N GLY A 232 -18.32 -57.93 -31.94
CA GLY A 232 -18.60 -56.94 -30.90
C GLY A 232 -19.15 -55.59 -31.40
N ALA A 233 -19.48 -55.44 -32.68
CA ALA A 233 -19.98 -54.18 -33.26
C ALA A 233 -21.36 -53.75 -32.71
N ALA A 234 -22.22 -54.71 -32.35
CA ALA A 234 -23.59 -54.48 -31.89
C ALA A 234 -23.71 -54.09 -30.41
N GLY A 235 -22.60 -53.99 -29.67
CA GLY A 235 -22.61 -53.79 -28.22
C GLY A 235 -23.05 -55.05 -27.45
N TYR A 236 -22.74 -55.07 -26.15
CA TYR A 236 -23.29 -56.01 -25.17
C TYR A 236 -24.30 -55.26 -24.30
#